data_AF-A0A3N5DF97-F1
#
_entry.id   AF-A0A3N5DF97-F1
#
_cell.length_a   1.000
_cell.length_b   1.000
_cell.length_c   1.000
_cell.angle_alpha   90.00
_cell.angle_beta   90.00
_cell.angle_gamma   90.00
#
_symmetry.space_group_name_H-M   'P 1'
#
loop_
_entity.id
_entity.type
_entity.pdbx_description
1 polymer ?
#
loop_
_entity_poly.entity_id
_entity_poly.type
_entity_poly.pdbx_seq_one_letter_code
_entity_poly.pdbx_strand_id
1 'polypeptide(L)'
;MMRLRALIFANVAGLGLAIAPAPALAQQQAQPRSAVLPSNPQDFQCFALMQQRRAAYIANPQAAPANRAELINNLTIISAFYAGRLTHYPAADAAAQFASARSELAAATPQQRDAFAGVCTQFYLTVMDALINPDGQPQRGQQSQQPR
;
A
#
# COMPACT_ATOMS: atom_id res chain seq x y z
N MET A 1 -55.94 -4.98 -52.53
CA MET A 1 -56.75 -5.96 -51.77
C MET A 1 -56.42 -5.80 -50.29
N MET A 2 -57.45 -5.50 -49.49
CA MET A 2 -57.45 -5.39 -48.03
C MET A 2 -57.44 -6.77 -47.36
N ARG A 3 -56.74 -6.94 -46.22
CA ARG A 3 -57.10 -7.75 -45.02
C ARG A 3 -55.87 -7.86 -44.10
N LEU A 4 -55.78 -7.13 -42.99
CA LEU A 4 -56.44 -7.28 -41.67
C LEU A 4 -55.69 -8.26 -40.72
N ARG A 5 -55.14 -7.63 -39.67
CA ARG A 5 -54.65 -8.06 -38.34
C ARG A 5 -55.05 -9.46 -37.81
N ALA A 6 -54.14 -10.09 -37.06
CA ALA A 6 -54.43 -10.64 -35.72
C ALA A 6 -53.13 -10.95 -34.94
N LEU A 7 -53.03 -10.40 -33.73
CA LEU A 7 -52.13 -10.80 -32.64
C LEU A 7 -52.68 -12.06 -31.98
N ILE A 8 -51.84 -13.03 -31.62
CA ILE A 8 -52.14 -13.97 -30.52
C ILE A 8 -50.88 -14.18 -29.69
N PHE A 9 -50.98 -13.79 -28.42
CA PHE A 9 -50.07 -14.07 -27.32
C PHE A 9 -50.20 -15.54 -26.88
N ALA A 10 -49.08 -16.19 -26.56
CA ALA A 10 -49.09 -17.38 -25.72
C ALA A 10 -47.97 -17.26 -24.68
N ASN A 11 -48.35 -16.75 -23.50
CA ASN A 11 -47.59 -16.93 -22.27
C ASN A 11 -47.81 -18.38 -21.81
N VAL A 12 -46.76 -19.19 -21.76
CA VAL A 12 -46.80 -20.48 -21.07
C VAL A 12 -46.05 -20.31 -19.75
N ALA A 13 -46.82 -20.05 -18.70
CA ALA A 13 -46.38 -20.15 -17.32
C ALA A 13 -46.24 -21.64 -16.96
N GLY A 14 -45.01 -22.13 -16.87
CA GLY A 14 -44.70 -23.43 -16.28
C GLY A 14 -44.32 -23.26 -14.81
N LEU A 15 -45.28 -23.42 -13.91
CA LEU A 15 -45.01 -23.71 -12.50
C LEU A 15 -44.54 -25.16 -12.38
N GLY A 16 -43.29 -25.37 -11.97
CA GLY A 16 -42.76 -26.66 -11.55
C GLY A 16 -42.14 -26.55 -10.16
N LEU A 17 -42.92 -26.90 -9.14
CA LEU A 17 -42.46 -27.07 -7.76
C LEU A 17 -41.74 -28.41 -7.63
N ALA A 18 -40.44 -28.40 -7.36
CA ALA A 18 -39.72 -29.51 -6.74
C ALA A 18 -38.49 -28.97 -6.00
N ILE A 19 -38.65 -28.79 -4.69
CA ILE A 19 -37.61 -28.38 -3.75
C ILE A 19 -37.00 -29.67 -3.19
N ALA A 20 -35.80 -30.00 -3.64
CA ALA A 20 -34.93 -30.96 -2.97
C ALA A 20 -33.58 -30.26 -2.75
N PRO A 21 -33.10 -30.09 -1.51
CA PRO A 21 -31.82 -29.44 -1.26
C PRO A 21 -30.70 -30.44 -1.55
N ALA A 22 -30.17 -30.41 -2.77
CA ALA A 22 -28.86 -30.98 -3.03
C ALA A 22 -27.79 -30.10 -2.35
N PRO A 23 -26.74 -30.68 -1.74
CA PRO A 23 -25.72 -29.91 -1.03
C PRO A 23 -25.00 -29.00 -2.02
N ALA A 24 -25.18 -27.70 -1.84
CA ALA A 24 -24.50 -26.65 -2.59
C ALA A 24 -23.01 -26.60 -2.19
N LEU A 25 -22.21 -27.55 -2.71
CA LEU A 25 -20.74 -27.51 -2.65
C LEU A 25 -20.10 -27.09 -3.99
N ALA A 26 -20.89 -26.57 -4.92
CA ALA A 26 -20.43 -26.13 -6.24
C ALA A 26 -20.67 -24.62 -6.48
N GLN A 27 -20.31 -23.78 -5.52
CA GLN A 27 -20.01 -22.37 -5.78
C GLN A 27 -18.62 -22.02 -5.24
N GLN A 28 -17.62 -22.76 -5.74
CA GLN A 28 -16.34 -22.16 -6.08
C GLN A 28 -16.56 -21.18 -7.24
N GLN A 29 -17.12 -20.01 -6.94
CA GLN A 29 -16.62 -18.82 -7.61
C GLN A 29 -15.54 -18.28 -6.68
N ALA A 30 -14.31 -18.65 -7.03
CA ALA A 30 -13.13 -17.95 -6.60
C ALA A 30 -13.35 -16.47 -6.88
N GLN A 31 -13.75 -15.70 -5.86
CA GLN A 31 -13.26 -14.33 -5.79
C GLN A 31 -11.76 -14.49 -5.53
N PRO A 32 -10.87 -14.09 -6.43
CA PRO A 32 -9.64 -13.51 -5.95
C PRO A 32 -10.06 -12.23 -5.25
N ARG A 33 -10.43 -12.34 -3.97
CA ARG A 33 -10.05 -11.30 -3.02
C ARG A 33 -8.53 -11.45 -2.90
N SER A 34 -7.82 -11.03 -3.96
CA SER A 34 -6.54 -10.39 -3.76
C SER A 34 -6.88 -9.31 -2.76
N ALA A 35 -6.57 -9.58 -1.50
CA ALA A 35 -6.60 -8.55 -0.48
C ALA A 35 -5.54 -7.55 -0.94
N VAL A 36 -5.96 -6.63 -1.81
CA VAL A 36 -5.24 -5.37 -2.01
C VAL A 36 -5.31 -4.77 -0.62
N LEU A 37 -4.23 -4.99 0.14
CA LEU A 37 -4.03 -4.31 1.39
C LEU A 37 -4.24 -2.82 1.10
N PRO A 38 -5.02 -2.09 1.91
CA PRO A 38 -5.40 -0.74 1.58
C PRO A 38 -4.15 0.07 1.29
N SER A 39 -4.13 0.61 0.09
CA SER A 39 -2.96 1.28 -0.38
C SER A 39 -2.75 2.56 0.36
N ASN A 40 -1.58 2.74 0.98
CA ASN A 40 -1.22 4.03 1.50
C ASN A 40 -0.42 4.77 0.41
N PRO A 41 -0.96 5.82 -0.23
CA PRO A 41 -0.22 6.64 -1.20
C PRO A 41 1.13 7.15 -0.65
N GLN A 42 1.26 7.27 0.68
CA GLN A 42 2.50 7.64 1.34
C GLN A 42 3.62 6.61 1.12
N ASP A 43 3.33 5.33 0.91
CA ASP A 43 4.37 4.32 0.65
C ASP A 43 5.10 4.59 -0.67
N PHE A 44 4.38 5.06 -1.69
CA PHE A 44 4.96 5.49 -2.97
C PHE A 44 5.85 6.72 -2.80
N GLN A 45 5.38 7.72 -2.02
CA GLN A 45 6.15 8.92 -1.71
C GLN A 45 7.40 8.59 -0.88
N CYS A 46 7.29 7.72 0.13
CA CYS A 46 8.41 7.30 0.94
C CYS A 46 9.45 6.52 0.12
N PHE A 47 9.02 5.57 -0.71
CA PHE A 47 9.93 4.88 -1.62
C PHE A 47 10.65 5.87 -2.56
N ALA A 48 9.90 6.75 -3.23
CA ALA A 48 10.47 7.71 -4.17
C ALA A 48 11.47 8.67 -3.49
N LEU A 49 11.14 9.18 -2.30
CA LEU A 49 12.00 10.09 -1.56
C LEU A 49 13.29 9.41 -1.07
N MET A 50 13.21 8.18 -0.55
CA MET A 50 14.40 7.44 -0.11
C MET A 50 15.32 7.13 -1.28
N GLN A 51 14.77 6.75 -2.44
CA GLN A 51 15.55 6.56 -3.67
C GLN A 51 16.19 7.87 -4.15
N GLN A 52 15.47 8.99 -4.13
CA GLN A 52 16.00 10.30 -4.51
C GLN A 52 17.18 10.70 -3.60
N ARG A 53 17.04 10.56 -2.28
CA ARG A 53 18.12 10.84 -1.32
C ARG A 53 19.31 9.92 -1.54
N ARG A 54 19.07 8.63 -1.77
CA ARG A 54 20.12 7.64 -2.04
C ARG A 54 20.92 8.03 -3.28
N ALA A 55 20.24 8.39 -4.37
CA ALA A 55 20.89 8.86 -5.59
C ALA A 55 21.71 10.14 -5.33
N ALA A 56 21.21 11.07 -4.54
CA ALA A 56 21.94 12.29 -4.16
C ALA A 56 23.22 11.98 -3.37
N TYR A 57 23.18 11.06 -2.40
CA TYR A 57 24.38 10.63 -1.66
C TYR A 57 25.36 9.87 -2.56
N ILE A 58 24.88 9.02 -3.47
CA ILE A 58 25.73 8.37 -4.47
C ILE A 58 26.40 9.40 -5.37
N ALA A 59 25.70 10.46 -5.76
CA ALA A 59 26.26 11.52 -6.62
C ALA A 59 27.14 12.53 -5.86
N ASN A 60 27.23 12.48 -4.53
CA ASN A 60 27.98 13.46 -3.73
C ASN A 60 29.40 12.95 -3.36
N PRO A 61 30.47 13.40 -4.04
CA PRO A 61 31.84 12.98 -3.76
C PRO A 61 32.48 13.69 -2.54
N GLN A 62 31.82 14.71 -1.97
CA GLN A 62 32.38 15.56 -0.90
C GLN A 62 32.05 15.04 0.51
N ALA A 63 31.21 14.01 0.65
CA ALA A 63 30.88 13.44 1.95
C ALA A 63 31.96 12.45 2.41
N ALA A 64 32.29 12.46 3.71
CA ALA A 64 33.21 11.51 4.31
C ALA A 64 32.82 10.06 3.94
N PRO A 65 33.75 9.22 3.42
CA PRO A 65 33.40 7.93 2.83
C PRO A 65 32.63 6.98 3.75
N ALA A 66 32.99 6.91 5.02
CA ALA A 66 32.34 6.04 6.00
C ALA A 66 30.88 6.44 6.25
N ASN A 67 30.63 7.72 6.54
CA ASN A 67 29.28 8.23 6.79
C ASN A 67 28.39 8.14 5.55
N ARG A 68 28.97 8.34 4.35
CA ARG A 68 28.26 8.22 3.08
C ARG A 68 27.80 6.78 2.81
N ALA A 69 28.68 5.80 3.05
CA ALA A 69 28.36 4.39 2.86
C ALA A 69 27.23 3.93 3.80
N GLU A 70 27.28 4.34 5.07
CA GLU A 70 26.24 4.05 6.06
C GLU A 70 24.89 4.65 5.65
N LEU A 71 24.86 5.93 5.25
CA LEU A 71 23.64 6.59 4.79
C LEU A 71 23.04 5.91 3.55
N ILE A 72 23.87 5.54 2.58
CA ILE A 72 23.42 4.80 1.39
C ILE A 72 22.84 3.44 1.80
N ASN A 73 23.46 2.74 2.73
CA ASN A 73 22.97 1.45 3.23
C ASN A 73 21.61 1.60 3.92
N ASN A 74 21.48 2.55 4.86
CA ASN A 74 20.24 2.83 5.56
C ASN A 74 19.10 3.19 4.59
N LEU A 75 19.37 4.07 3.62
CA LEU A 75 18.40 4.43 2.58
C LEU A 75 18.04 3.23 1.68
N THR A 76 18.97 2.32 1.44
CA THR A 76 18.70 1.08 0.69
C THR A 76 17.75 0.17 1.45
N ILE A 77 18.01 -0.06 2.74
CA ILE A 77 17.18 -0.91 3.61
C ILE A 77 15.76 -0.34 3.72
N ILE A 78 15.62 0.96 4.03
CA ILE A 78 14.32 1.61 4.15
C ILE A 78 13.57 1.60 2.80
N SER A 79 14.27 1.83 1.68
CA SER A 79 13.64 1.73 0.36
C SER A 79 13.13 0.32 0.07
N ALA A 80 13.88 -0.72 0.46
CA ALA A 80 13.45 -2.11 0.27
C ALA A 80 12.21 -2.46 1.11
N PHE A 81 12.12 -1.91 2.33
CA PHE A 81 10.91 -2.03 3.16
C PHE A 81 9.67 -1.47 2.44
N TYR A 82 9.76 -0.24 1.90
CA TYR A 82 8.64 0.33 1.16
C TYR A 82 8.37 -0.42 -0.15
N ALA A 83 9.41 -0.88 -0.87
CA ALA A 83 9.22 -1.73 -2.04
C ALA A 83 8.43 -3.00 -1.72
N GLY A 84 8.75 -3.67 -0.60
CA GLY A 84 8.01 -4.83 -0.09
C GLY A 84 6.52 -4.54 0.10
N ARG A 85 6.21 -3.40 0.72
CA ARG A 85 4.82 -2.92 0.89
C ARG A 85 4.13 -2.59 -0.43
N LEU A 86 4.87 -2.23 -1.46
CA LEU A 86 4.33 -1.92 -2.79
C LEU A 86 4.21 -3.16 -3.72
N THR A 87 4.71 -4.34 -3.33
CA THR A 87 4.74 -5.51 -4.22
C THR A 87 3.38 -6.05 -4.63
N HIS A 88 2.31 -5.71 -3.90
CA HIS A 88 0.96 -6.20 -4.18
C HIS A 88 0.18 -5.34 -5.19
N TYR A 89 0.75 -4.22 -5.68
CA TYR A 89 0.09 -3.37 -6.68
C TYR A 89 0.21 -3.93 -8.09
N PRO A 90 -0.87 -3.85 -8.89
CA PRO A 90 -0.75 -3.95 -10.33
C PRO A 90 0.22 -2.89 -10.87
N ALA A 91 1.07 -3.27 -11.82
CA ALA A 91 2.12 -2.40 -12.35
C ALA A 91 1.58 -1.09 -12.96
N ALA A 92 0.42 -1.14 -13.62
CA ALA A 92 -0.21 0.04 -14.22
C ALA A 92 -0.63 1.06 -13.16
N ASP A 93 -1.24 0.62 -12.06
CA ASP A 93 -1.66 1.47 -10.96
C ASP A 93 -0.45 2.04 -10.21
N ALA A 94 0.57 1.21 -9.97
CA ALA A 94 1.81 1.62 -9.34
C ALA A 94 2.52 2.73 -10.12
N ALA A 95 2.50 2.69 -11.46
CA ALA A 95 3.12 3.71 -12.30
C ALA A 95 2.47 5.09 -12.11
N ALA A 96 1.14 5.16 -12.08
CA ALA A 96 0.40 6.40 -11.85
C ALA A 96 0.68 6.96 -10.44
N GLN A 97 0.72 6.09 -9.42
CA GLN A 97 1.03 6.48 -8.04
C GLN A 97 2.46 7.01 -7.90
N PHE A 98 3.44 6.38 -8.55
CA PHE A 98 4.81 6.91 -8.58
C PHE A 98 4.92 8.25 -9.30
N ALA A 99 4.14 8.47 -10.36
CA ALA A 99 4.11 9.76 -11.03
C ALA A 99 3.57 10.86 -10.11
N SER A 100 2.46 10.60 -9.40
CA SER A 100 1.90 11.54 -8.42
C SER A 100 2.90 11.84 -7.30
N ALA A 101 3.46 10.78 -6.69
CA ALA A 101 4.44 10.91 -5.62
C ALA A 101 5.65 11.75 -6.03
N ARG A 102 6.20 11.54 -7.23
CA ARG A 102 7.32 12.35 -7.74
C ARG A 102 6.95 13.80 -7.97
N SER A 103 5.75 14.07 -8.51
CA SER A 103 5.24 15.42 -8.71
C SER A 103 5.10 16.17 -7.39
N GLU A 104 4.53 15.52 -6.37
CA GLU A 104 4.36 16.09 -5.04
C GLU A 104 5.71 16.38 -4.36
N LEU A 105 6.67 15.45 -4.45
CA LEU A 105 8.03 15.65 -3.91
C LEU A 105 8.80 16.77 -4.63
N ALA A 106 8.57 16.94 -5.93
CA ALA A 106 9.16 18.02 -6.72
C ALA A 106 8.59 19.39 -6.34
N ALA A 107 7.29 19.45 -6.01
CA ALA A 107 6.63 20.67 -5.55
C ALA A 107 6.96 21.02 -4.09
N ALA A 108 7.39 20.04 -3.28
CA ALA A 108 7.74 20.25 -1.88
C ALA A 108 9.03 21.07 -1.70
N THR A 109 9.11 21.85 -0.63
CA THR A 109 10.36 22.52 -0.23
C THR A 109 11.37 21.50 0.34
N PRO A 110 12.67 21.83 0.40
CA PRO A 110 13.65 20.98 1.07
C PRO A 110 13.25 20.61 2.50
N GLN A 111 12.76 21.57 3.28
CA GLN A 111 12.33 21.36 4.67
C GLN A 111 11.13 20.42 4.75
N GLN A 112 10.17 20.53 3.83
CA GLN A 112 9.03 19.62 3.77
C GLN A 112 9.47 18.19 3.43
N ARG A 113 10.41 18.03 2.49
CA ARG A 113 10.99 16.72 2.18
C ARG A 113 11.77 16.14 3.35
N ASP A 114 12.45 16.96 4.15
CA ASP A 114 13.14 16.51 5.36
C ASP A 114 12.17 16.06 6.44
N ALA A 115 11.13 16.84 6.72
CA ALA A 115 10.08 16.44 7.64
C ALA A 115 9.40 15.13 7.19
N PHE A 116 9.10 15.00 5.90
CA PHE A 116 8.49 13.80 5.35
C PHE A 116 9.42 12.57 5.40
N ALA A 117 10.72 12.75 5.16
CA ALA A 117 11.70 11.67 5.37
C ALA A 117 11.73 11.19 6.82
N GLY A 118 11.56 12.10 7.79
CA GLY A 118 11.40 11.77 9.20
C GLY A 118 10.19 10.88 9.46
N VAL A 119 9.04 11.20 8.86
CA VAL A 119 7.83 10.36 8.94
C VAL A 119 8.07 8.97 8.37
N CYS A 120 8.67 8.89 7.18
CA CYS A 120 8.96 7.61 6.54
C CYS A 120 9.93 6.75 7.36
N THR A 121 10.94 7.37 7.98
CA THR A 121 11.93 6.66 8.79
C THR A 121 11.32 6.20 10.11
N GLN A 122 10.53 7.05 10.76
CA GLN A 122 9.85 6.72 12.02
C GLN A 122 8.89 5.55 11.82
N PHE A 123 8.12 5.55 10.73
CA PHE A 123 7.22 4.45 10.42
C PHE A 123 7.96 3.12 10.22
N TYR A 124 9.08 3.13 9.48
CA TYR A 124 9.95 1.96 9.34
C TYR A 124 10.44 1.47 10.72
N LEU A 125 10.95 2.36 11.56
CA LEU A 125 11.46 1.99 12.88
C LEU A 125 10.36 1.41 13.78
N THR A 126 9.16 1.98 13.77
CA THR A 126 8.02 1.46 14.52
C THR A 126 7.62 0.05 14.05
N VAL A 127 7.61 -0.21 12.74
CA VAL A 127 7.31 -1.56 12.24
C VAL A 127 8.43 -2.54 12.60
N MET A 128 9.69 -2.13 12.47
CA MET A 128 10.81 -2.99 12.85
C MET A 128 10.82 -3.31 14.34
N ASP A 129 10.53 -2.34 15.20
CA ASP A 129 10.41 -2.57 16.64
C ASP A 129 9.28 -3.55 16.96
N ALA A 130 8.11 -3.41 16.34
CA ALA A 130 7.00 -4.35 16.51
C ALA A 130 7.33 -5.78 16.03
N LEU A 131 8.17 -5.92 15.00
CA LEU A 131 8.63 -7.21 14.50
C LEU A 131 9.69 -7.86 15.38
N ILE A 132 10.55 -7.05 16.01
CA ILE A 132 11.62 -7.50 16.91
C ILE A 132 11.05 -7.79 18.31
N ASN A 133 10.09 -6.99 18.76
CA ASN A 133 9.46 -7.04 20.07
C ASN A 133 7.93 -7.25 19.92
N PRO A 134 7.47 -8.42 19.42
CA PRO A 134 6.05 -8.67 19.16
C PRO A 134 5.18 -8.65 20.43
N ASP A 135 5.78 -8.89 21.60
CA ASP A 135 5.12 -8.85 22.91
C ASP A 135 5.20 -7.48 23.59
N GLY A 136 5.67 -6.45 22.87
CA GLY A 136 5.92 -5.11 23.39
C GLY A 136 4.69 -4.48 24.02
N GLN A 137 4.55 -4.59 25.35
CA GLN A 137 3.75 -3.64 26.11
C GLN A 137 4.28 -2.23 25.77
N PRO A 138 3.39 -1.26 25.47
CA PRO A 138 3.84 0.11 25.23
C PRO A 138 4.63 0.56 26.46
N GLN A 139 5.88 0.98 26.26
CA GLN A 139 6.65 1.70 27.27
C GLN A 139 5.90 3.00 27.60
N ARG A 140 4.84 2.92 28.42
CA ARG A 140 4.38 4.05 29.21
C ARG A 140 5.55 4.38 30.11
N GLY A 141 6.09 5.57 29.94
CA GLY A 141 7.21 6.05 30.73
C GLY A 141 7.04 5.66 32.19
N GLN A 142 8.08 5.09 32.77
CA GLN A 142 8.29 5.18 34.21
C GLN A 142 8.45 6.67 34.52
N GLN A 143 7.31 7.34 34.62
CA GLN A 143 7.11 8.50 35.44
C GLN A 143 7.25 7.97 36.86
N SER A 144 8.50 7.84 37.32
CA SER A 144 8.78 7.76 38.75
C SER A 144 8.24 9.06 39.33
N GLN A 145 7.00 8.98 39.78
CA GLN A 145 6.37 9.90 40.70
C GLN A 145 7.37 10.16 41.81
N GLN A 146 7.78 11.42 41.90
CA GLN A 146 8.38 12.00 43.07
C GLN A 146 7.23 12.35 44.03
N PRO A 147 7.13 11.77 45.23
CA PRO A 147 6.52 12.45 46.35
C PRO A 147 7.60 13.25 47.10
N ARG A 148 7.14 14.38 47.64
CA ARG A 148 7.88 15.41 48.37
C ARG A 148 8.76 14.90 49.50
#